data_AF-U6JT87-F1
#
_entry.id   AF-U6JT87-F1
#
_cell.length_a   1.000
_cell.length_b   1.000
_cell.length_c   1.000
_cell.angle_alpha   90.00
_cell.angle_beta   90.00
_cell.angle_gamma   90.00
#
_symmetry.space_group_name_H-M   'P 1'
#
loop_
_entity.id
_entity.type
_entity.pdbx_description
1 polymer ?
#
loop_
_entity_poly.entity_id
_entity_poly.type
_entity_poly.pdbx_seq_one_letter_code
_entity_poly.pdbx_strand_id
1 'polypeptide(L)'
;MESFLRILIILSIFLVLYCESPSPDKYLFQGDILLNNDFDIWERNAITDEKLRWTNGRVPYLIHPIYNDKEKELILNVMNEIENLTCLRFVERKEEEDYIGIYSDSGCWSELGRNGGLQLLSLEASVCLSKGVIMHELMHALGFYHEHTRYDRDEFITVHWDNIINDLMKMNFVKLPHHKMNYLEEEYDYFSVMHYTAWAFAKDRHPTLSPIRPGFTHKSLGIGQVIGKLSEVDVRKINKLYEC
;
A
#
# COMPACT_ATOMS: atom_id res chain seq x y z
N MET A 1 -3.48 33.62 -19.63
CA MET A 1 -4.02 32.27 -19.93
C MET A 1 -3.07 31.15 -19.50
N GLU A 2 -1.75 31.40 -19.37
CA GLU A 2 -0.81 30.41 -18.79
C GLU A 2 -0.77 30.38 -17.24
N SER A 3 -1.29 31.38 -16.54
CA SER A 3 -1.30 31.43 -15.08
C SER A 3 -2.39 30.56 -14.44
N PHE A 4 -3.49 30.30 -15.15
CA PHE A 4 -4.58 29.45 -14.65
C PHE A 4 -4.27 27.96 -14.76
N LEU A 5 -3.48 27.54 -15.76
CA LEU A 5 -3.09 26.14 -15.93
C LEU A 5 -2.10 25.67 -14.84
N ARG A 6 -1.29 26.58 -14.28
CA ARG A 6 -0.39 26.28 -13.15
C ARG A 6 -1.12 26.10 -11.82
N ILE A 7 -2.28 26.74 -11.63
CA ILE A 7 -3.06 26.64 -10.39
C ILE A 7 -3.81 25.29 -10.32
N LEU A 8 -4.27 24.75 -11.46
CA LEU A 8 -4.91 23.43 -11.51
C LEU A 8 -3.93 22.27 -11.23
N ILE A 9 -2.65 22.40 -11.59
CA ILE A 9 -1.63 21.36 -11.32
C ILE A 9 -1.18 21.39 -9.84
N ILE A 10 -1.30 22.52 -9.15
CA ILE A 10 -0.91 22.63 -7.74
C ILE A 10 -2.03 22.10 -6.82
N LEU A 11 -3.30 22.26 -7.20
CA LEU A 11 -4.43 21.68 -6.47
C LEU A 11 -4.50 20.15 -6.61
N SER A 12 -4.06 19.58 -7.73
CA SER A 12 -4.02 18.12 -7.90
C SER A 12 -2.92 17.44 -7.07
N ILE A 13 -1.86 18.16 -6.68
CA ILE A 13 -0.82 17.63 -5.77
C ILE A 13 -1.29 17.67 -4.31
N PHE A 14 -2.16 18.64 -3.95
CA PHE A 14 -2.73 18.72 -2.60
C PHE A 14 -3.90 17.77 -2.36
N LEU A 15 -4.59 17.29 -3.41
CA LEU A 15 -5.69 16.33 -3.24
C LEU A 15 -5.23 14.87 -3.05
N VAL A 16 -3.96 14.55 -3.35
CA VAL A 16 -3.37 13.21 -3.07
C VAL A 16 -2.95 13.07 -1.59
N LEU A 17 -3.13 14.12 -0.78
CA LEU A 17 -2.62 14.22 0.59
C LEU A 17 -3.65 13.99 1.71
N TYR A 18 -4.88 13.61 1.38
CA TYR A 18 -5.87 13.20 2.37
C TYR A 18 -6.20 11.72 2.21
N CYS A 19 -5.32 10.86 2.72
CA CYS A 19 -5.83 9.66 3.36
C CYS A 19 -6.39 10.15 4.70
N GLU A 20 -7.65 10.62 4.70
CA GLU A 20 -8.35 10.87 5.96
C GLU A 20 -8.32 9.56 6.75
N SER A 21 -7.86 9.63 7.99
CA SER A 21 -7.97 8.52 8.93
C SER A 21 -9.41 8.00 8.89
N PRO A 22 -9.65 6.68 8.89
CA PRO A 22 -11.01 6.17 8.89
C PRO A 22 -11.78 6.71 10.09
N SER A 23 -13.10 6.56 10.03
CA SER A 23 -14.02 6.58 11.16
C SER A 23 -13.32 6.34 12.52
N PRO A 24 -13.62 7.13 13.58
CA PRO A 24 -12.94 7.11 14.88
C PRO A 24 -12.85 5.74 15.59
N ASP A 25 -13.54 4.72 15.07
CA ASP A 25 -13.59 3.36 15.61
C ASP A 25 -12.58 2.37 15.00
N LYS A 26 -11.80 2.74 13.97
CA LYS A 26 -10.87 1.81 13.27
C LYS A 26 -9.42 2.31 13.35
N TYR A 27 -8.59 1.63 14.14
CA TYR A 27 -7.15 1.86 14.15
C TYR A 27 -6.47 1.11 13.00
N LEU A 28 -5.84 1.84 12.09
CA LEU A 28 -5.05 1.28 11.00
C LEU A 28 -3.56 1.32 11.35
N PHE A 29 -2.92 0.17 11.29
CA PHE A 29 -1.48 0.06 11.45
C PHE A 29 -0.79 0.70 10.26
N GLN A 30 0.18 1.57 10.51
CA GLN A 30 0.86 2.31 9.45
C GLN A 30 -0.12 3.02 8.51
N GLY A 31 -1.24 3.55 9.02
CA GLY A 31 -2.15 4.41 8.26
C GLY A 31 -3.20 3.70 7.41
N ASP A 32 -2.90 2.54 6.83
CA ASP A 32 -3.74 1.84 5.82
C ASP A 32 -3.75 0.30 5.95
N ILE A 33 -3.11 -0.28 6.98
CA ILE A 33 -3.17 -1.73 7.21
C ILE A 33 -4.19 -2.04 8.30
N LEU A 34 -5.28 -2.73 7.93
CA LEU A 34 -6.23 -3.26 8.89
C LEU A 34 -5.67 -4.55 9.50
N LEU A 35 -5.42 -4.51 10.81
CA LEU A 35 -5.04 -5.71 11.57
C LEU A 35 -6.30 -6.41 12.09
N ASN A 36 -6.43 -7.70 11.81
CA ASN A 36 -7.51 -8.51 12.38
C ASN A 36 -7.26 -8.71 13.90
N ASN A 37 -8.30 -8.48 14.71
CA ASN A 37 -8.26 -8.50 16.18
C ASN A 37 -8.13 -9.92 16.78
N ASP A 38 -8.27 -10.97 15.98
CA ASP A 38 -8.13 -12.34 16.45
C ASP A 38 -6.67 -12.81 16.32
N PHE A 39 -6.04 -13.09 17.46
CA PHE A 39 -4.68 -13.63 17.69
C PHE A 39 -3.51 -12.64 17.68
N ASP A 40 -2.97 -12.48 18.89
CA ASP A 40 -1.67 -11.98 19.31
C ASP A 40 -0.79 -11.39 18.19
N ILE A 41 -1.02 -10.10 17.96
CA ILE A 41 -0.29 -9.25 17.02
C ILE A 41 1.21 -9.24 17.36
N TRP A 42 1.62 -9.68 18.56
CA TRP A 42 3.01 -9.77 18.99
C TRP A 42 3.71 -11.09 18.59
N GLU A 43 2.97 -12.14 18.24
CA GLU A 43 3.53 -13.46 17.91
C GLU A 43 3.41 -13.86 16.42
N ARG A 44 2.58 -13.17 15.63
CA ARG A 44 2.52 -13.43 14.19
C ARG A 44 3.82 -12.97 13.52
N ASN A 45 4.59 -13.94 13.04
CA ASN A 45 5.79 -13.73 12.22
C ASN A 45 5.43 -12.90 10.98
N ALA A 46 6.45 -12.28 10.37
CA ALA A 46 6.34 -11.57 9.09
C ALA A 46 5.55 -12.38 8.02
N ILE A 47 5.35 -11.81 6.83
CA ILE A 47 5.00 -12.55 5.59
C ILE A 47 6.10 -13.58 5.18
N THR A 48 6.83 -14.13 6.13
CA THR A 48 7.55 -15.40 6.03
C THR A 48 6.66 -16.60 6.33
N ASP A 49 5.53 -16.43 7.03
CA ASP A 49 4.58 -17.54 7.23
C ASP A 49 3.87 -17.83 5.90
N GLU A 50 4.18 -18.99 5.30
CA GLU A 50 3.52 -19.51 4.10
C GLU A 50 1.99 -19.52 4.24
N LYS A 51 1.47 -19.62 5.48
CA LYS A 51 0.04 -19.57 5.75
C LYS A 51 -0.60 -18.22 5.39
N LEU A 52 0.16 -17.14 5.38
CA LEU A 52 -0.34 -15.81 5.01
C LEU A 52 -0.22 -15.54 3.50
N ARG A 53 0.26 -16.49 2.71
CA ARG A 53 0.30 -16.38 1.24
C ARG A 53 -0.98 -16.92 0.62
N TRP A 54 -1.40 -16.31 -0.48
CA TRP A 54 -2.44 -16.88 -1.34
C TRP A 54 -1.97 -18.19 -1.99
N THR A 55 -2.77 -19.25 -1.85
CA THR A 55 -2.39 -20.59 -2.29
C THR A 55 -2.47 -20.72 -3.81
N ASN A 56 -1.52 -21.44 -4.43
CA ASN A 56 -1.47 -21.71 -5.87
C ASN A 56 -1.44 -20.44 -6.74
N GLY A 57 -0.99 -19.31 -6.19
CA GLY A 57 -1.00 -18.00 -6.86
C GLY A 57 -2.40 -17.50 -7.23
N ARG A 58 -3.46 -18.06 -6.64
CA ARG A 58 -4.85 -17.64 -6.92
C ARG A 58 -5.33 -16.72 -5.81
N VAL A 59 -5.87 -15.57 -6.20
CA VAL A 59 -6.39 -14.54 -5.30
C VAL A 59 -7.87 -14.33 -5.60
N PRO A 60 -8.78 -15.09 -4.95
CA PRO A 60 -10.21 -14.90 -5.14
C PRO A 60 -10.65 -13.51 -4.67
N TYR A 61 -11.51 -12.86 -5.44
CA TYR A 61 -12.02 -11.54 -5.10
C TYR A 61 -13.52 -11.40 -5.39
N LEU A 62 -14.14 -10.44 -4.72
CA LEU A 62 -15.50 -9.96 -5.01
C LEU A 62 -15.50 -8.43 -4.97
N ILE A 63 -16.00 -7.79 -6.03
CA ILE A 63 -16.16 -6.33 -6.09
C ILE A 63 -17.60 -5.97 -5.74
N HIS A 64 -17.79 -5.18 -4.69
CA HIS A 64 -19.11 -4.79 -4.22
C HIS A 64 -19.88 -3.98 -5.30
N PRO A 65 -21.20 -4.16 -5.47
CA PRO A 65 -21.99 -3.44 -6.46
C PRO A 65 -22.09 -1.92 -6.29
N ILE A 66 -21.48 -1.36 -5.24
CA ILE A 66 -21.44 0.10 -5.01
C ILE A 66 -20.64 0.83 -6.08
N TYR A 67 -19.64 0.17 -6.65
CA TYR A 67 -18.86 0.70 -7.75
C TYR A 67 -19.64 0.64 -9.06
N ASN A 68 -19.57 1.70 -9.87
CA ASN A 68 -20.09 1.67 -11.23
C ASN A 68 -19.16 0.89 -12.17
N ASP A 69 -19.61 0.65 -13.40
CA ASP A 69 -18.87 -0.21 -14.35
C ASP A 69 -17.47 0.31 -14.69
N LYS A 70 -17.26 1.63 -14.76
CA LYS A 70 -15.95 2.22 -15.04
C LYS A 70 -14.99 2.06 -13.87
N GLU A 71 -15.49 2.16 -12.65
CA GLU A 71 -14.71 1.98 -11.43
C GLU A 71 -14.30 0.52 -11.26
N LYS A 72 -15.23 -0.42 -11.53
CA LYS A 72 -14.93 -1.85 -11.60
C LYS A 72 -13.88 -2.15 -12.66
N GLU A 73 -14.04 -1.60 -13.87
CA GLU A 73 -13.08 -1.75 -14.97
C GLU A 73 -11.69 -1.26 -14.56
N LEU A 74 -11.59 -0.12 -13.85
CA LEU A 74 -10.32 0.37 -13.34
C LEU A 74 -9.67 -0.63 -12.36
N ILE A 75 -10.42 -1.13 -11.38
CA ILE A 75 -9.92 -2.13 -10.41
C ILE A 75 -9.42 -3.38 -11.12
N LEU A 76 -10.21 -3.91 -12.06
CA LEU A 76 -9.87 -5.10 -12.84
C LEU A 76 -8.65 -4.87 -13.73
N ASN A 77 -8.49 -3.69 -14.31
CA ASN A 77 -7.31 -3.34 -15.09
C ASN A 77 -6.03 -3.34 -14.24
N VAL A 78 -6.08 -2.83 -13.00
CA VAL A 78 -4.93 -2.89 -12.09
C VAL A 78 -4.60 -4.33 -11.69
N MET A 79 -5.60 -5.15 -11.40
CA MET A 79 -5.40 -6.58 -11.17
C MET A 79 -4.67 -7.24 -12.35
N ASN A 80 -5.17 -7.03 -13.57
CA ASN A 80 -4.57 -7.58 -14.79
C ASN A 80 -3.12 -7.11 -15.01
N GLU A 81 -2.75 -5.90 -14.59
CA GLU A 81 -1.35 -5.46 -14.67
C GLU A 81 -0.42 -6.24 -13.75
N ILE A 82 -0.86 -6.56 -12.54
CA ILE A 82 -0.11 -7.44 -11.62
C ILE A 82 -0.01 -8.85 -12.22
N GLU A 83 -1.09 -9.38 -12.79
CA GLU A 83 -1.10 -10.71 -13.42
C GLU A 83 -0.16 -10.81 -14.62
N ASN A 84 0.01 -9.73 -15.39
CA ASN A 84 0.90 -9.71 -16.55
C ASN A 84 2.39 -9.71 -16.17
N LEU A 85 2.72 -9.33 -14.93
CA LEU A 85 4.10 -9.23 -14.44
C LEU A 85 4.49 -10.39 -13.51
N THR A 86 3.51 -11.22 -13.12
CA THR A 86 3.67 -12.23 -12.06
C THR A 86 2.91 -13.52 -12.39
N CYS A 87 3.10 -14.55 -11.58
CA CYS A 87 2.31 -15.78 -11.67
C CYS A 87 0.96 -15.71 -10.97
N LEU A 88 0.65 -14.60 -10.28
CA LEU A 88 -0.61 -14.42 -9.56
C LEU A 88 -1.80 -14.27 -10.51
N ARG A 89 -2.96 -14.78 -10.10
CA ARG A 89 -4.23 -14.68 -10.83
C ARG A 89 -5.34 -14.26 -9.88
N PHE A 90 -5.89 -13.07 -10.10
CA PHE A 90 -7.11 -12.61 -9.47
C PHE A 90 -8.29 -13.33 -10.13
N VAL A 91 -9.10 -13.99 -9.32
CA VAL A 91 -10.21 -14.80 -9.83
C VAL A 91 -11.50 -14.34 -9.18
N GLU A 92 -12.54 -14.10 -9.99
CA GLU A 92 -13.86 -13.81 -9.43
C GLU A 92 -14.30 -15.00 -8.58
N ARG A 93 -14.57 -14.73 -7.32
CA ARG A 93 -14.92 -15.74 -6.33
C ARG A 93 -16.20 -16.48 -6.72
N LYS A 94 -16.20 -17.79 -6.54
CA LYS A 94 -17.39 -18.64 -6.63
C LYS A 94 -17.70 -19.28 -5.28
N GLU A 95 -16.82 -20.17 -4.84
CA GLU A 95 -17.01 -21.02 -3.65
C GLU A 95 -15.82 -20.95 -2.69
N GLU A 96 -14.76 -20.24 -3.05
CA GLU A 96 -13.55 -20.12 -2.25
C GLU A 96 -13.88 -19.52 -0.87
N GLU A 97 -13.42 -20.18 0.19
CA GLU A 97 -13.62 -19.72 1.58
C GLU A 97 -12.84 -18.43 1.84
N ASP A 98 -11.60 -18.38 1.36
CA ASP A 98 -10.69 -17.25 1.50
C ASP A 98 -10.75 -16.33 0.28
N TYR A 99 -11.03 -15.05 0.47
CA TYR A 99 -11.16 -14.10 -0.63
C TYR A 99 -11.11 -12.65 -0.16
N ILE A 100 -10.76 -11.76 -1.10
CA ILE A 100 -10.77 -10.31 -0.89
C ILE A 100 -12.16 -9.75 -1.22
N GLY A 101 -12.81 -9.09 -0.27
CA GLY A 101 -14.00 -8.28 -0.50
C GLY A 101 -13.63 -6.82 -0.71
N ILE A 102 -13.78 -6.33 -1.95
CA ILE A 102 -13.47 -4.94 -2.32
C ILE A 102 -14.74 -4.10 -2.24
N TYR A 103 -14.76 -3.09 -1.37
CA TYR A 103 -15.91 -2.22 -1.13
C TYR A 103 -15.48 -0.79 -0.79
N SER A 104 -16.41 0.15 -0.81
CA SER A 104 -16.12 1.56 -0.51
C SER A 104 -16.48 1.84 0.95
N ASP A 105 -15.49 1.81 1.84
CA ASP A 105 -15.56 2.39 3.20
C ASP A 105 -14.90 3.77 3.20
N SER A 106 -14.80 4.42 4.36
CA SER A 106 -13.96 5.59 4.56
C SER A 106 -12.47 5.20 4.49
N GLY A 107 -11.74 5.88 3.60
CA GLY A 107 -10.30 5.71 3.40
C GLY A 107 -9.90 4.53 2.50
N CYS A 108 -8.60 4.48 2.22
CA CYS A 108 -7.95 3.42 1.45
C CYS A 108 -7.18 2.54 2.43
N TRP A 109 -7.49 1.25 2.47
CA TRP A 109 -6.80 0.32 3.36
C TRP A 109 -7.07 -1.13 2.97
N SER A 110 -6.20 -2.03 3.43
CA SER A 110 -6.34 -3.46 3.23
C SER A 110 -5.89 -4.27 4.44
N GLU A 111 -6.42 -5.47 4.56
CA GLU A 111 -5.80 -6.50 5.38
C GLU A 111 -4.52 -7.05 4.73
N LEU A 112 -3.58 -7.49 5.56
CA LEU A 112 -2.27 -7.94 5.09
C LEU A 112 -2.23 -9.44 4.78
N GLY A 113 -1.86 -9.80 3.55
CA GLY A 113 -1.75 -11.20 3.12
C GLY A 113 -3.10 -11.93 3.14
N ARG A 114 -3.07 -13.26 3.11
CA ARG A 114 -4.25 -14.12 3.24
C ARG A 114 -4.56 -14.37 4.72
N ASN A 115 -5.66 -13.82 5.22
CA ASN A 115 -6.07 -13.93 6.63
C ASN A 115 -7.11 -15.03 6.94
N GLY A 116 -7.62 -15.70 5.90
CA GLY A 116 -8.67 -16.70 6.02
C GLY A 116 -10.07 -16.07 6.00
N GLY A 117 -11.03 -16.73 5.36
CA GLY A 117 -12.38 -16.22 5.18
C GLY A 117 -12.45 -14.97 4.30
N LEU A 118 -13.50 -14.17 4.50
CA LEU A 118 -13.62 -12.83 3.92
C LEU A 118 -12.61 -11.90 4.59
N GLN A 119 -11.68 -11.35 3.81
CA GLN A 119 -10.86 -10.22 4.23
C GLN A 119 -11.23 -8.95 3.45
N LEU A 120 -11.22 -7.82 4.13
CA LEU A 120 -11.71 -6.57 3.56
C LEU A 120 -10.60 -5.73 2.93
N LEU A 121 -10.93 -5.10 1.80
CA LEU A 121 -10.11 -4.08 1.14
C LEU A 121 -11.02 -2.89 0.80
N SER A 122 -10.73 -1.74 1.40
CA SER A 122 -11.46 -0.50 1.13
C SER A 122 -10.79 0.32 0.04
N LEU A 123 -11.58 0.66 -0.98
CA LEU A 123 -11.25 1.71 -1.93
C LEU A 123 -12.39 2.70 -1.93
N GLU A 124 -12.32 3.72 -1.06
CA GLU A 124 -13.31 4.78 -1.06
C GLU A 124 -13.48 5.37 -2.46
N ALA A 125 -14.69 5.28 -3.03
CA ALA A 125 -14.94 5.60 -4.43
C ALA A 125 -14.57 7.06 -4.78
N SER A 126 -14.68 7.97 -3.81
CA SER A 126 -14.38 9.40 -3.96
C SER A 126 -12.88 9.73 -4.05
N VAL A 127 -12.00 8.93 -3.44
CA VAL A 127 -10.59 9.33 -3.22
C VAL A 127 -9.57 8.24 -3.53
N CYS A 128 -9.92 6.96 -3.46
CA CYS A 128 -8.99 5.84 -3.60
C CYS A 128 -8.91 5.27 -5.02
N LEU A 129 -9.78 5.70 -5.94
CA LEU A 129 -9.84 5.16 -7.31
C LEU A 129 -8.79 5.79 -8.24
N SER A 130 -7.54 5.68 -7.83
CA SER A 130 -6.38 5.90 -8.68
C SER A 130 -5.60 4.59 -8.83
N LYS A 131 -4.97 4.40 -9.98
CA LYS A 131 -4.25 3.17 -10.29
C LYS A 131 -3.21 2.80 -9.22
N GLY A 132 -2.44 3.76 -8.74
CA GLY A 132 -1.39 3.50 -7.76
C GLY A 132 -1.90 3.19 -6.37
N VAL A 133 -3.00 3.80 -5.94
CA VAL A 133 -3.66 3.44 -4.67
C VAL A 133 -4.24 2.04 -4.74
N ILE A 134 -4.98 1.70 -5.80
CA ILE A 134 -5.53 0.34 -5.97
C ILE A 134 -4.42 -0.70 -5.93
N MET A 135 -3.31 -0.44 -6.63
CA MET A 135 -2.16 -1.35 -6.68
C MET A 135 -1.46 -1.47 -5.32
N HIS A 136 -1.38 -0.38 -4.55
CA HIS A 136 -0.86 -0.37 -3.18
C HIS A 136 -1.69 -1.26 -2.25
N GLU A 137 -3.02 -1.07 -2.24
CA GLU A 137 -3.91 -1.87 -1.39
C GLU A 137 -3.92 -3.35 -1.81
N LEU A 138 -3.84 -3.64 -3.11
CA LEU A 138 -3.67 -5.01 -3.58
C LEU A 138 -2.33 -5.60 -3.11
N MET A 139 -1.24 -4.83 -3.11
CA MET A 139 0.04 -5.31 -2.56
C MET A 139 -0.02 -5.60 -1.06
N HIS A 140 -0.76 -4.83 -0.26
CA HIS A 140 -1.05 -5.20 1.13
C HIS A 140 -1.77 -6.55 1.21
N ALA A 141 -2.84 -6.74 0.44
CA ALA A 141 -3.56 -8.02 0.39
C ALA A 141 -2.71 -9.19 -0.11
N LEU A 142 -1.66 -8.93 -0.90
CA LEU A 142 -0.67 -9.94 -1.32
C LEU A 142 0.39 -10.23 -0.25
N GLY A 143 0.43 -9.43 0.81
CA GLY A 143 1.34 -9.61 1.94
C GLY A 143 2.58 -8.74 1.84
N PHE A 144 2.46 -7.47 1.47
CA PHE A 144 3.58 -6.53 1.51
C PHE A 144 3.32 -5.41 2.52
N TYR A 145 4.27 -5.21 3.43
CA TYR A 145 4.32 -4.03 4.28
C TYR A 145 4.97 -2.86 3.53
N HIS A 146 4.90 -1.68 4.14
CA HIS A 146 5.56 -0.50 3.59
C HIS A 146 7.08 -0.57 3.54
N GLU A 147 7.65 -0.09 2.45
CA GLU A 147 9.11 -0.06 2.24
C GLU A 147 9.81 0.88 3.24
N HIS A 148 9.20 2.03 3.58
CA HIS A 148 9.75 2.97 4.56
C HIS A 148 9.71 2.46 6.00
N THR A 149 9.25 1.22 6.23
CA THR A 149 9.20 0.62 7.56
C THR A 149 10.14 -0.57 7.71
N ARG A 150 10.95 -0.86 6.68
CA ARG A 150 12.04 -1.83 6.79
C ARG A 150 12.96 -1.49 7.97
N TYR A 151 13.51 -2.53 8.59
CA TYR A 151 14.39 -2.38 9.74
C TYR A 151 15.70 -1.63 9.42
N ASP A 152 16.17 -1.72 8.17
CA ASP A 152 17.39 -1.13 7.61
C ASP A 152 17.18 0.24 6.94
N ARG A 153 15.94 0.78 6.92
CA ARG A 153 15.61 2.01 6.18
C ARG A 153 16.49 3.22 6.50
N ASP A 154 17.03 3.29 7.72
CA ASP A 154 17.76 4.47 8.19
C ASP A 154 19.13 4.60 7.49
N GLU A 155 19.53 3.59 6.71
CA GLU A 155 20.66 3.65 5.76
C GLU A 155 20.31 4.32 4.42
N PHE A 156 19.01 4.54 4.18
CA PHE A 156 18.45 4.98 2.90
C PHE A 156 17.65 6.27 3.01
N ILE A 157 16.91 6.45 4.10
CA ILE A 157 16.07 7.63 4.33
C ILE A 157 16.27 8.20 5.75
N THR A 158 16.05 9.50 5.87
CA THR A 158 15.90 10.20 7.15
C THR A 158 14.42 10.46 7.40
N VAL A 159 13.94 10.12 8.60
CA VAL A 159 12.60 10.50 9.10
C VAL A 159 12.73 11.79 9.91
N HIS A 160 12.05 12.85 9.46
CA HIS A 160 11.97 14.15 10.13
C HIS A 160 10.78 14.15 11.10
N TRP A 161 10.99 13.58 12.28
CA TRP A 161 9.93 13.38 13.28
C TRP A 161 9.19 14.68 13.67
N ASP A 162 9.89 15.81 13.70
CA ASP A 162 9.30 17.10 14.03
C ASP A 162 8.38 17.63 12.92
N ASN A 163 8.47 17.13 11.70
CA ASN A 163 7.64 17.53 10.57
C ASN A 163 6.33 16.72 10.48
N ILE A 164 6.15 15.70 11.32
CA ILE A 164 4.94 14.85 11.34
C ILE A 164 3.82 15.57 12.12
N ILE A 165 2.60 15.55 11.58
CA ILE A 165 1.45 16.36 12.04
C ILE A 165 1.08 16.22 13.51
N ASN A 166 1.20 15.02 14.09
CA ASN A 166 0.96 14.78 15.51
C ASN A 166 1.62 13.47 15.96
N ASP A 167 1.64 13.22 17.27
CA ASP A 167 2.27 12.03 17.84
C ASP A 167 1.59 10.72 17.45
N LEU A 168 0.28 10.73 17.20
CA LEU A 168 -0.44 9.55 16.71
C LEU A 168 0.09 9.15 15.32
N MET A 169 0.28 10.11 14.42
CA MET A 169 0.80 9.85 13.07
C MET A 169 2.27 9.43 13.06
N LYS A 170 3.06 9.74 14.10
CA LYS A 170 4.44 9.23 14.23
C LYS A 170 4.48 7.70 14.28
N MET A 171 3.42 7.05 14.78
CA MET A 171 3.35 5.59 14.84
C MET A 171 3.42 4.95 13.43
N ASN A 172 2.96 5.65 12.39
CA ASN A 172 3.01 5.17 11.00
C ASN A 172 4.42 5.14 10.41
N PHE A 173 5.39 5.74 11.11
CA PHE A 173 6.80 5.74 10.75
C PHE A 173 7.62 4.81 11.63
N VAL A 174 7.02 3.97 12.48
CA VAL A 174 7.80 3.01 13.28
C VAL A 174 8.28 1.86 12.40
N LYS A 175 9.56 1.49 12.54
CA LYS A 175 10.15 0.35 11.82
C LYS A 175 9.55 -0.96 12.29
N LEU A 176 9.36 -1.89 11.37
CA LEU A 176 9.06 -3.27 11.71
C LEU A 176 10.30 -3.94 12.32
N PRO A 177 10.14 -4.77 13.36
CA PRO A 177 11.21 -5.62 13.86
C PRO A 177 11.76 -6.56 12.78
N HIS A 178 13.04 -6.94 12.87
CA HIS A 178 13.70 -7.82 11.89
C HIS A 178 12.96 -9.15 11.66
N HIS A 179 12.31 -9.72 12.69
CA HIS A 179 11.55 -10.96 12.58
C HIS A 179 10.15 -10.78 11.96
N LYS A 180 9.68 -9.53 11.79
CA LYS A 180 8.37 -9.18 11.21
C LYS A 180 8.45 -8.65 9.78
N MET A 181 9.64 -8.43 9.24
CA MET A 181 9.84 -7.97 7.88
C MET A 181 10.88 -8.83 7.18
N ASN A 182 10.46 -9.50 6.10
CA ASN A 182 11.38 -10.10 5.14
C ASN A 182 11.30 -9.30 3.84
N TYR A 183 12.36 -8.57 3.50
CA TYR A 183 12.45 -7.83 2.23
C TYR A 183 12.94 -8.71 1.07
N LEU A 184 13.01 -10.03 1.24
CA LEU A 184 13.28 -11.04 0.22
C LEU A 184 14.65 -10.86 -0.47
N GLU A 185 15.63 -10.42 0.31
CA GLU A 185 16.99 -10.12 -0.15
C GLU A 185 17.03 -9.09 -1.31
N GLU A 186 16.01 -8.24 -1.40
CA GLU A 186 15.97 -7.14 -2.37
C GLU A 186 16.49 -5.82 -1.76
N GLU A 187 17.09 -5.01 -2.64
CA GLU A 187 17.55 -3.66 -2.31
C GLU A 187 16.42 -2.76 -1.84
N TYR A 188 16.76 -1.68 -1.13
CA TYR A 188 15.79 -0.67 -0.72
C TYR A 188 15.26 0.08 -1.93
N ASP A 189 13.94 0.07 -2.10
CA ASP A 189 13.32 0.67 -3.28
C ASP A 189 12.59 1.98 -2.98
N TYR A 190 13.27 3.08 -3.26
CA TYR A 190 12.68 4.42 -3.14
C TYR A 190 11.43 4.60 -4.02
N PHE A 191 11.36 3.91 -5.15
CA PHE A 191 10.29 4.09 -6.14
C PHE A 191 9.09 3.18 -5.93
N SER A 192 9.17 2.25 -4.97
CA SER A 192 8.15 1.25 -4.69
C SER A 192 6.78 1.89 -4.52
N VAL A 193 5.73 1.20 -5.02
CA VAL A 193 4.36 1.59 -4.69
C VAL A 193 4.08 1.50 -3.19
N MET A 194 4.84 0.68 -2.46
CA MET A 194 4.73 0.50 -1.00
C MET A 194 5.57 1.50 -0.20
N HIS A 195 6.23 2.47 -0.86
CA HIS A 195 6.97 3.51 -0.16
C HIS A 195 6.12 4.75 0.02
N TYR A 196 6.06 5.31 1.23
CA TYR A 196 5.43 6.61 1.45
C TYR A 196 6.08 7.74 0.65
N THR A 197 5.26 8.68 0.18
CA THR A 197 5.79 9.91 -0.41
C THR A 197 6.55 10.75 0.64
N ALA A 198 7.42 11.66 0.17
CA ALA A 198 8.21 12.50 1.07
C ALA A 198 7.41 13.41 2.02
N TRP A 199 6.12 13.64 1.74
CA TRP A 199 5.23 14.51 2.52
C TRP A 199 4.12 13.75 3.24
N ALA A 200 4.19 12.42 3.30
CA ALA A 200 3.21 11.63 4.04
C ALA A 200 3.09 12.16 5.48
N PHE A 201 1.87 12.45 5.92
CA PHE A 201 1.54 12.99 7.25
C PHE A 201 2.31 14.27 7.64
N ALA A 202 2.78 15.05 6.67
CA ALA A 202 3.46 16.30 6.95
C ALA A 202 2.50 17.33 7.57
N LYS A 203 2.98 18.02 8.61
CA LYS A 203 2.24 19.11 9.27
C LYS A 203 2.17 20.38 8.43
N ASP A 204 3.11 20.54 7.52
CA ASP A 204 3.24 21.68 6.62
C ASP A 204 3.98 21.27 5.32
N ARG A 205 4.63 22.21 4.63
CA ARG A 205 5.30 21.97 3.35
C ARG A 205 6.68 21.30 3.49
N HIS A 206 7.20 21.14 4.70
CA HIS A 206 8.46 20.45 4.94
C HIS A 206 8.26 18.93 4.85
N PRO A 207 9.18 18.20 4.21
CA PRO A 207 9.04 16.76 4.04
C PRO A 207 9.22 16.03 5.37
N THR A 208 8.50 14.93 5.56
CA THR A 208 8.66 13.98 6.67
C THR A 208 9.72 12.93 6.37
N LEU A 209 9.99 12.63 5.09
CA LEU A 209 11.03 11.70 4.66
C LEU A 209 12.01 12.37 3.69
N SER A 210 13.29 12.03 3.77
CA SER A 210 14.30 12.48 2.80
C SER A 210 15.25 11.36 2.44
N PRO A 211 15.57 11.13 1.15
CA PRO A 211 16.56 10.14 0.77
C PRO A 211 17.97 10.60 1.19
N ILE A 212 18.82 9.64 1.54
CA ILE A 212 20.22 9.83 1.93
C ILE A 212 21.16 9.66 0.72
N ARG A 213 20.86 8.71 -0.17
CA ARG A 213 21.76 8.33 -1.26
C ARG A 213 21.75 9.38 -2.40
N PRO A 214 22.93 9.73 -2.96
CA PRO A 214 23.01 10.60 -4.13
C PRO A 214 22.20 10.05 -5.32
N GLY A 215 21.58 10.94 -6.09
CA GLY A 215 20.76 10.57 -7.26
C GLY A 215 19.28 10.38 -6.94
N PHE A 216 18.90 10.29 -5.67
CA PHE A 216 17.50 10.24 -5.23
C PHE A 216 17.04 11.60 -4.70
N THR A 217 15.76 11.92 -4.94
CA THR A 217 15.13 13.17 -4.48
C THR A 217 13.84 12.86 -3.73
N HIS A 218 13.22 13.87 -3.10
CA HIS A 218 11.89 13.70 -2.49
C HIS A 218 10.83 13.16 -3.45
N LYS A 219 10.97 13.43 -4.76
CA LYS A 219 10.06 12.89 -5.80
C LYS A 219 10.31 11.42 -6.13
N SER A 220 11.47 10.88 -5.75
CA SER A 220 11.76 9.46 -5.92
C SER A 220 10.92 8.62 -4.97
N LEU A 221 10.71 9.10 -3.74
CA LEU A 221 10.01 8.40 -2.67
C LEU A 221 8.54 8.16 -3.04
N GLY A 222 8.14 6.89 -3.17
CA GLY A 222 6.75 6.50 -3.41
C GLY A 222 6.21 6.86 -4.79
N ILE A 223 7.08 7.11 -5.77
CA ILE A 223 6.62 7.52 -7.11
C ILE A 223 5.72 6.47 -7.76
N GLY A 224 5.92 5.18 -7.46
CA GLY A 224 5.08 4.07 -7.95
C GLY A 224 3.61 4.24 -7.61
N GLN A 225 3.29 4.77 -6.41
CA GLN A 225 1.94 5.10 -5.99
C GLN A 225 1.37 6.31 -6.76
N VAL A 226 2.23 7.28 -7.13
CA VAL A 226 1.79 8.48 -7.86
C VAL A 226 1.53 8.17 -9.34
N ILE A 227 2.39 7.38 -9.99
CA ILE A 227 2.28 7.07 -11.43
C ILE A 227 1.44 5.80 -11.69
N GLY A 228 1.10 5.04 -10.65
CA GLY A 228 0.40 3.78 -10.76
C GLY A 228 1.19 2.72 -11.52
N LYS A 229 2.40 2.42 -11.05
CA LYS A 229 3.23 1.34 -11.62
C LYS A 229 4.09 0.65 -10.56
N LEU A 230 4.07 -0.69 -10.55
CA LEU A 230 5.01 -1.48 -9.76
C LEU A 230 6.43 -1.18 -10.21
N SER A 231 7.34 -1.01 -9.25
CA SER A 231 8.75 -1.00 -9.58
C SER A 231 9.22 -2.40 -10.01
N GLU A 232 10.41 -2.48 -10.60
CA GLU A 232 11.02 -3.79 -10.87
C GLU A 232 11.29 -4.57 -9.58
N VAL A 233 11.59 -3.87 -8.48
CA VAL A 233 11.82 -4.49 -7.17
C VAL A 233 10.51 -5.05 -6.61
N ASP A 234 9.39 -4.30 -6.73
CA ASP A 234 8.06 -4.77 -6.32
C ASP A 234 7.70 -6.08 -7.03
N VAL A 235 7.89 -6.13 -8.35
CA VAL A 235 7.64 -7.34 -9.17
C VAL A 235 8.52 -8.51 -8.73
N ARG A 236 9.82 -8.28 -8.52
CA ARG A 236 10.73 -9.34 -8.03
C ARG A 236 10.34 -9.84 -6.66
N LYS A 237 9.93 -8.95 -5.75
CA LYS A 237 9.44 -9.32 -4.41
C LYS A 237 8.18 -10.19 -4.51
N ILE A 238 7.22 -9.84 -5.36
CA ILE A 238 6.02 -10.68 -5.58
C ILE A 238 6.44 -12.05 -6.12
N ASN A 239 7.26 -12.09 -7.17
CA ASN A 239 7.67 -13.34 -7.80
C ASN A 239 8.47 -14.26 -6.85
N LYS A 240 9.39 -13.69 -6.06
CA LYS A 240 10.11 -14.44 -5.01
C LYS A 240 9.17 -14.97 -3.92
N LEU A 241 8.20 -14.16 -3.49
CA LEU A 241 7.28 -14.56 -2.42
C LEU A 241 6.35 -15.69 -2.86
N TYR A 242 5.88 -15.64 -4.11
CA TYR A 242 4.92 -16.59 -4.67
C TYR A 242 5.56 -17.69 -5.53
N GLU A 243 6.89 -17.76 -5.56
CA GLU A 243 7.66 -18.76 -6.30
C GLU A 243 7.25 -18.84 -7.78
N CYS A 244 7.08 -17.66 -8.36
CA CYS A 244 7.13 -17.47 -9.80
C CYS A 244 8.61 -17.58 -10.27
#